data_AF-A0A951ZGH1-F1
#
_entry.id   AF-A0A951ZGH1-F1
#
_cell.length_a   1.000
_cell.length_b   1.000
_cell.length_c   1.000
_cell.angle_alpha   90.00
_cell.angle_beta   90.00
_cell.angle_gamma   90.00
#
_symmetry.space_group_name_H-M   'P 1'
#
loop_
_entity.id
_entity.type
_entity.pdbx_description
1 polymer ?
#
loop_
_entity_poly.entity_id
_entity_poly.type
_entity_poly.pdbx_seq_one_letter_code
_entity_poly.pdbx_strand_id
1 'polypeptide(L)' 'MITKRCAVCSRIRAYEEDDRYCIVCGSDALENNCACGRSYDFALHEAGDLLHCPRCGKRLRGRDGEFE' A
#
# COMPACT_ATOMS: atom_id res chain seq x y z
N MET A 1 13.04 2.57 8.42
CA MET A 1 11.64 2.72 7.99
C MET A 1 11.50 2.58 6.48
N ILE A 2 10.62 1.68 6.04
CA ILE A 2 10.25 1.49 4.63
C ILE A 2 8.73 1.54 4.47
N THR A 3 8.27 2.03 3.32
CA THR A 3 6.83 2.09 3.03
C THR A 3 6.33 0.73 2.58
N LYS A 4 5.39 0.16 3.34
CA LYS A 4 4.71 -1.09 2.98
C LYS A 4 3.20 -0.85 2.81
N ARG A 5 2.61 -1.60 1.89
CA ARG A 5 1.17 -1.69 1.64
C ARG A 5 0.69 -3.04 2.17
N CYS A 6 -0.40 -3.07 2.93
CA CYS A 6 -1.06 -4.33 3.24
C CYS A 6 -1.96 -4.75 2.08
N ALA A 7 -1.78 -5.95 1.54
CA ALA A 7 -2.62 -6.49 0.48
C ALA A 7 -4.07 -6.75 0.93
N VAL A 8 -4.30 -6.93 2.23
CA VAL A 8 -5.63 -7.19 2.81
C VAL A 8 -6.42 -5.89 3.00
N CYS A 9 -5.90 -4.95 3.80
CA CYS A 9 -6.62 -3.71 4.10
C CYS A 9 -6.26 -2.54 3.17
N SER A 10 -5.37 -2.74 2.20
CA SER A 10 -4.87 -1.72 1.26
C SER A 10 -4.29 -0.46 1.93
N ARG A 11 -3.99 -0.51 3.23
CA ARG A 11 -3.37 0.59 3.97
C ARG A 11 -1.88 0.64 3.66
N ILE A 12 -1.40 1.84 3.34
CA ILE A 12 0.00 2.13 3.12
C ILE A 12 0.51 2.97 4.29
N ARG A 13 1.60 2.53 4.90
CA ARG A 13 2.23 3.18 6.06
C ARG A 13 3.73 2.95 6.05
N ALA A 14 4.44 3.72 6.87
CA ALA A 14 5.83 3.46 7.20
C ALA A 14 5.87 2.31 8.22
N TYR A 15 6.74 1.33 7.96
CA TYR A 15 7.01 0.20 8.82
C TYR A 15 8.52 0.09 9.03
N GLU A 16 8.95 -0.64 10.05
CA GLU A 16 10.34 -1.06 10.14
C GLU A 16 10.64 -2.15 9.10
N GLU A 17 11.92 -2.35 8.79
CA GLU A 17 12.33 -3.35 7.80
C GLU A 17 11.91 -4.76 8.24
N ASP A 18 12.06 -5.05 9.54
CA ASP A 18 11.72 -6.34 10.16
C ASP A 18 10.21 -6.53 10.44
N ASP A 19 9.40 -5.48 10.31
CA ASP A 19 7.95 -5.58 10.52
C ASP A 19 7.32 -6.55 9.51
N ARG A 20 6.86 -7.68 10.02
CA ARG A 20 6.20 -8.71 9.21
C ARG A 20 4.69 -8.55 9.17
N TYR A 21 4.08 -7.82 10.11
CA TYR A 21 2.63 -7.77 10.28
C TYR A 21 2.06 -6.36 10.13
N CYS A 22 0.90 -6.25 9.50
CA CYS A 22 0.20 -5.00 9.34
C CYS A 22 -0.35 -4.51 10.70
N ILE A 23 0.12 -3.34 11.16
CA ILE A 23 -0.34 -2.71 12.41
C ILE A 23 -1.84 -2.34 12.44
N VAL A 24 -2.54 -2.43 11.30
CA VAL A 24 -3.96 -2.10 11.19
C VAL A 24 -4.84 -3.35 11.31
N CYS A 25 -4.46 -4.45 10.66
CA CYS A 25 -5.31 -5.65 10.55
C CYS A 25 -4.63 -6.95 10.99
N GLY A 26 -3.36 -6.91 11.39
CA GLY A 26 -2.59 -8.06 11.87
C GLY A 26 -2.11 -9.03 10.78
N SER A 27 -2.51 -8.86 9.52
CA SER A 27 -2.07 -9.74 8.42
C SER A 27 -0.60 -9.56 8.09
N ASP A 28 0.09 -10.66 7.76
CA ASP A 28 1.48 -10.68 7.28
C ASP A 28 1.64 -10.35 5.79
N ALA A 29 0.53 -10.10 5.08
CA ALA A 29 0.53 -9.75 3.66
C ALA A 29 0.96 -8.30 3.42
N LEU A 30 2.17 -7.94 3.84
CA LEU A 30 2.80 -6.65 3.60
C LEU A 30 3.68 -6.68 2.34
N GLU A 31 3.36 -5.80 1.40
CA GLU A 31 4.10 -5.58 0.16
C GLU A 31 4.93 -4.30 0.28
N ASN A 32 6.21 -4.35 -0.06
CA ASN A 32 7.11 -3.19 -0.10
C ASN A 32 7.21 -2.55 -1.50
N ASN A 33 6.69 -3.22 -2.52
CA ASN A 33 6.67 -2.77 -3.90
C ASN A 33 5.35 -3.15 -4.59
N CYS A 34 5.00 -2.39 -5.61
CA CYS A 34 3.92 -2.71 -6.53
C CYS A 34 4.33 -3.89 -7.42
N ALA A 35 3.35 -4.59 -7.99
CA ALA A 35 3.57 -5.67 -8.96
C ALA A 35 4.45 -5.28 -10.17
N CYS A 36 4.57 -3.97 -10.48
CA CYS A 36 5.48 -3.46 -11.51
C CYS A 36 6.93 -3.25 -11.02
N GLY A 37 7.26 -3.65 -9.79
CA GLY A 37 8.56 -3.51 -9.15
C GLY A 37 8.83 -2.12 -8.56
N ARG A 38 7.86 -1.21 -8.53
CA ARG A 38 8.05 0.13 -7.96
C ARG A 38 7.74 0.18 -6.47
N SER A 39 8.66 0.68 -5.66
CA SER A 39 8.49 0.88 -4.22
C SER A 39 7.39 1.89 -3.90
N TYR A 40 6.74 1.73 -2.74
CA TYR A 40 5.65 2.61 -2.29
C TYR A 40 6.13 3.90 -1.61
N ASP A 41 7.41 4.25 -1.69
CA ASP A 41 7.99 5.41 -0.98
C ASP A 41 7.22 6.72 -1.25
N PHE A 42 6.79 6.92 -2.50
CA PHE A 42 5.99 8.09 -2.93
C PHE A 42 4.62 8.21 -2.25
N ALA A 43 4.09 7.11 -1.70
CA ALA A 43 2.72 7.03 -1.19
C ALA A 43 2.53 7.70 0.17
N LEU A 44 3.60 7.90 0.94
CA LEU A 44 3.50 8.45 2.30
C LEU A 44 3.12 9.93 2.32
N HIS A 45 3.47 10.67 1.27
CA HIS A 45 3.18 12.10 1.14
C HIS A 45 1.82 12.39 0.49
N GLU A 46 1.17 11.37 -0.07
CA GLU A 46 -0.10 11.52 -0.78
C GLU A 46 -1.26 11.29 0.19
N ALA A 47 -1.82 12.39 0.71
CA ALA A 47 -3.04 12.38 1.49
C ALA A 47 -4.27 12.31 0.56
N GLY A 48 -4.59 11.12 0.07
CA GLY A 48 -5.77 10.88 -0.76
C GLY A 48 -6.34 9.46 -0.63
N ASP A 49 -7.62 9.32 -0.93
CA ASP A 49 -8.33 8.03 -0.99
C ASP A 49 -8.01 7.23 -2.26
N LEU A 50 -7.48 7.92 -3.28
CA LEU A 50 -7.25 7.41 -4.64
C LEU A 50 -5.76 7.39 -5.00
N LEU A 51 -4.98 6.54 -4.33
CA LEU A 51 -3.57 6.38 -4.68
C LEU A 51 -3.39 5.38 -5.83
N HIS A 52 -2.65 5.79 -6.86
CA HIS A 52 -2.29 4.97 -8.00
C HIS A 52 -0.76 4.85 -8.11
N CYS A 53 -0.28 3.73 -8.64
CA CYS A 53 1.14 3.58 -8.95
C CYS A 53 1.49 4.45 -10.17
N PRO A 54 2.40 5.42 -10.07
CA PRO A 54 2.70 6.30 -11.20
C PRO A 54 3.49 5.60 -12.32
N ARG A 55 3.88 4.33 -12.14
CA ARG A 55 4.57 3.52 -13.16
C ARG A 55 3.63 2.66 -13.99
N CYS A 56 2.61 2.05 -13.38
CA CYS A 56 1.71 1.13 -14.06
C CYS A 56 0.23 1.54 -13.98
N GLY A 57 -0.09 2.66 -13.33
CA GLY A 57 -1.46 3.13 -13.12
C GLY A 57 -2.29 2.29 -12.14
N LYS A 58 -1.76 1.18 -11.60
CA LYS A 58 -2.50 0.29 -10.72
C LYS A 58 -2.94 1.02 -9.45
N ARG A 59 -4.20 0.86 -9.08
CA ARG A 59 -4.76 1.41 -7.84
C ARG A 59 -4.18 0.68 -6.62
N LEU A 60 -3.63 1.45 -5.70
CA LEU A 60 -2.96 0.98 -4.48
C LEU A 60 -3.82 1.21 -3.24
N ARG A 61 -4.73 2.18 -3.29
CA ARG A 61 -5.61 2.55 -2.20
C ARG A 61 -7.04 2.77 -2.70
N GLY A 62 -8.00 2.41 -1.86
CA GLY A 62 -9.43 2.39 -2.21
C GLY A 62 -9.88 0.99 -2.63
N ARG A 63 -11.07 0.61 -2.17
CA ARG A 63 -11.80 -0.58 -2.64
C ARG A 63 -12.16 -0.33 -4.12
N ASP A 64 -11.91 -1.31 -4.98
CA ASP A 64 -12.34 -1.23 -6.37
C ASP A 64 -13.84 -1.46 -6.43
N GLY A 65 -14.60 -0.37 -6.29
CA GLY A 65 -16.05 -0.29 -6.50
C GLY A 65 -16.91 -0.98 -5.44
N GLU A 66 -17.94 -0.27 -4.97
CA GLU A 66 -19.31 -0.67 -5.31
C GLU A 66 -20.03 0.64 -5.70
N PHE A 67 -20.17 0.86 -7.01
CA PHE A 67 -21.27 1.63 -7.55
C PHE A 67 -22.39 0.62 -7.76
N GLU A 68 -23.30 0.48 -6.79
CA GLU A 68 -24.68 0.02 -6.99
C GLU A 68 -25.58 0.72 -5.96
#